data_AF-A0A399XEA1-F1
#
_entry.id   AF-A0A399XEA1-F1
#
_cell.length_a   1.000
_cell.length_b   1.000
_cell.length_c   1.000
_cell.angle_alpha   90.00
_cell.angle_beta   90.00
_cell.angle_gamma   90.00
#
_symmetry.space_group_name_H-M   'P 1'
#
loop_
_entity.id
_entity.type
_entity.pdbx_description
1 polymer ?
#
loop_
_entity_poly.entity_id
_entity_poly.type
_entity_poly.pdbx_seq_one_letter_code
_entity_poly.pdbx_strand_id
1 'polypeptide(L)'
;MRKGADFVELAEALFDEVTTNVTTIVDQLVRKGADFVELAEALYQEVTRSITTIVDQLVRKGADFAELAEALFEEVTRSLQVLVTQLVRKGADFVELAEALDGETSYGDQAIINAIDDFTSASLADLVDALEALGRTALGTIIDMLEAIGYTDIRELAEALDDATSVSYRRIAEALDDFTSASFSAIGDALRFAGASFGTIVDALDWATNASVNQIADAIRYAGATFTQVMQALEDELSVNRYDTAAQLDRLGAGIIDILEALVDVYNAGFDSLVNVLVSLGVAAADAIAAVNDFLFG
;
A
#
# COMPACT_ATOMS: atom_id res chain seq x y z
N MET A 1 16.72 -31.21 -34.08
CA MET A 1 15.33 -31.70 -34.00
C MET A 1 14.71 -30.99 -32.82
N ARG A 2 13.57 -30.33 -33.04
CA ARG A 2 12.86 -29.51 -32.05
C ARG A 2 11.95 -30.46 -31.28
N LYS A 3 12.16 -30.66 -29.98
CA LYS A 3 11.51 -31.72 -29.19
C LYS A 3 9.97 -31.62 -29.17
N GLY A 4 9.41 -30.41 -29.22
CA GLY A 4 7.95 -30.20 -29.31
C GLY A 4 7.26 -30.90 -30.50
N ALA A 5 7.95 -31.04 -31.64
CA ALA A 5 7.37 -31.72 -32.81
C ALA A 5 7.08 -33.22 -32.55
N ASP A 6 7.85 -33.87 -31.67
CA ASP A 6 7.67 -35.29 -31.34
C ASP A 6 6.43 -35.50 -30.45
N PHE A 7 6.18 -34.59 -29.51
CA PHE A 7 5.02 -34.70 -28.61
C PHE A 7 3.70 -34.27 -29.24
N VAL A 8 3.72 -33.30 -30.15
CA VAL A 8 2.55 -32.91 -30.96
C VAL A 8 2.13 -34.07 -31.86
N GLU A 9 3.06 -34.65 -32.64
CA GLU A 9 2.78 -35.82 -33.49
C GLU A 9 2.30 -37.03 -32.67
N LEU A 10 2.89 -37.26 -31.50
CA LEU A 10 2.43 -38.31 -30.60
C LEU A 10 1.02 -38.04 -30.07
N ALA A 11 0.67 -36.79 -29.76
CA ALA A 11 -0.67 -36.43 -29.31
C ALA A 11 -1.71 -36.60 -30.42
N GLU A 12 -1.41 -36.19 -31.65
CA GLU A 12 -2.25 -36.41 -32.84
C GLU A 12 -2.51 -37.91 -33.03
N ALA A 13 -1.45 -38.73 -33.10
CA ALA A 13 -1.57 -40.16 -33.28
C ALA A 13 -2.37 -40.83 -32.15
N LEU A 14 -2.17 -40.41 -30.90
CA LEU A 14 -2.97 -40.89 -29.78
C LEU A 14 -4.43 -40.48 -29.91
N PHE A 15 -4.72 -39.23 -30.27
CA PHE A 15 -6.08 -38.69 -30.36
C PHE A 15 -6.89 -39.34 -31.48
N ASP A 16 -6.29 -39.46 -32.66
CA ASP A 16 -6.95 -39.96 -33.86
C ASP A 16 -7.05 -41.48 -33.90
N GLU A 17 -5.99 -42.19 -33.49
CA GLU A 17 -5.91 -43.64 -33.68
C GLU A 17 -6.17 -44.45 -32.40
N VAL A 18 -5.96 -43.87 -31.21
CA VAL A 18 -5.96 -44.62 -29.94
C VAL A 18 -7.13 -44.25 -29.04
N THR A 19 -7.30 -42.98 -28.70
CA THR A 19 -8.32 -42.51 -27.75
C THR A 19 -8.55 -41.01 -27.84
N THR A 20 -9.79 -40.56 -27.67
CA THR A 20 -10.12 -39.13 -27.50
C THR A 20 -10.16 -38.67 -26.04
N ASN A 21 -9.77 -39.54 -25.10
CA ASN A 21 -9.73 -39.20 -23.67
C ASN A 21 -8.46 -38.41 -23.33
N VAL A 22 -8.63 -37.11 -23.08
CA VAL A 22 -7.53 -36.17 -22.76
C VAL A 22 -6.64 -36.68 -21.63
N THR A 23 -7.21 -37.19 -20.53
CA THR A 23 -6.44 -37.68 -19.38
C THR A 23 -5.49 -38.82 -19.77
N THR A 24 -5.96 -39.76 -20.60
CA THR A 24 -5.13 -40.85 -21.10
C THR A 24 -4.00 -40.35 -21.99
N ILE A 25 -4.28 -39.39 -22.87
CA ILE A 25 -3.26 -38.80 -23.75
C ILE A 25 -2.18 -38.11 -22.91
N VAL A 26 -2.58 -37.25 -21.97
CA VAL A 26 -1.68 -36.56 -21.04
C VAL A 26 -0.80 -37.56 -20.26
N ASP A 27 -1.39 -38.65 -19.76
CA ASP A 27 -0.63 -39.68 -19.03
C ASP A 27 0.44 -40.35 -19.90
N GLN A 28 0.21 -40.49 -21.21
CA GLN A 28 1.20 -41.03 -22.14
C GLN A 28 2.29 -40.02 -22.47
N LEU A 29 1.93 -38.76 -22.76
CA LEU A 29 2.90 -37.70 -23.06
C LEU A 29 3.87 -37.51 -21.89
N VAL A 30 3.35 -37.41 -20.66
CA VAL A 30 4.19 -37.29 -19.45
C VAL A 30 5.04 -38.55 -19.23
N ARG A 31 4.51 -39.76 -19.48
CA ARG A 31 5.31 -41.01 -19.39
C ARG A 31 6.46 -41.01 -20.40
N LYS A 32 6.31 -40.31 -21.51
CA LYS A 32 7.35 -40.12 -22.55
C LYS A 32 8.30 -38.96 -22.25
N GLY A 33 8.05 -38.22 -21.17
CA GLY A 33 8.93 -37.17 -20.67
C GLY A 33 8.61 -35.77 -21.19
N ALA A 34 7.37 -35.52 -21.65
CA ALA A 34 6.93 -34.16 -21.97
C ALA A 34 6.98 -33.29 -20.70
N ASP A 35 7.55 -32.10 -20.82
CA ASP A 35 7.41 -31.03 -19.83
C ASP A 35 6.05 -30.33 -19.96
N PHE A 36 5.77 -29.32 -19.11
CA PHE A 36 4.47 -28.65 -19.08
C PHE A 36 4.21 -27.79 -20.32
N VAL A 37 5.25 -27.18 -20.90
CA VAL A 37 5.15 -26.39 -22.14
C VAL A 37 4.86 -27.32 -23.31
N GLU A 38 5.62 -28.40 -23.47
CA GLU A 38 5.40 -29.41 -24.51
C GLU A 38 4.02 -30.06 -24.37
N LEU A 39 3.56 -30.28 -23.13
CA LEU A 39 2.23 -30.80 -22.85
C LEU A 39 1.13 -29.81 -23.24
N ALA A 40 1.29 -28.52 -22.94
CA ALA A 40 0.34 -27.48 -23.33
C ALA A 40 0.28 -27.30 -24.85
N GLU A 41 1.44 -27.29 -25.53
CA GLU A 41 1.55 -27.23 -27.00
C GLU A 41 0.76 -28.39 -27.64
N ALA A 42 1.10 -29.63 -27.26
CA ALA A 42 0.49 -30.83 -27.82
C ALA A 42 -1.02 -30.89 -27.56
N LEU A 43 -1.45 -30.53 -26.35
CA LEU A 43 -2.87 -30.49 -26.02
C LEU A 43 -3.62 -29.41 -26.82
N TYR A 44 -3.05 -28.20 -26.90
CA TYR A 44 -3.71 -27.09 -27.56
C TYR A 44 -3.80 -27.29 -29.07
N GLN A 45 -2.74 -27.81 -29.70
CA GLN A 45 -2.71 -28.01 -31.14
C GLN A 45 -3.66 -29.14 -31.58
N GLU A 46 -3.58 -30.31 -30.91
CA GLU A 46 -4.17 -31.55 -31.44
C GLU A 46 -5.35 -32.10 -30.63
N VAL A 47 -5.42 -31.83 -29.32
CA VAL A 47 -6.37 -32.54 -28.44
C VAL A 47 -7.57 -31.68 -28.06
N THR A 48 -7.38 -30.42 -27.66
CA THR A 48 -8.45 -29.54 -27.19
C THR A 48 -8.07 -28.07 -27.24
N ARG A 49 -9.03 -27.20 -27.62
CA ARG A 49 -8.89 -25.73 -27.51
C ARG A 49 -9.43 -25.16 -26.20
N SER A 50 -9.89 -26.02 -25.29
CA SER A 50 -10.40 -25.60 -23.98
C SER A 50 -9.25 -25.31 -23.02
N ILE A 51 -8.93 -24.03 -22.82
CA ILE A 51 -7.89 -23.57 -21.87
C ILE A 51 -8.14 -24.16 -20.47
N THR A 52 -9.39 -24.16 -19.99
CA THR A 52 -9.76 -24.78 -18.72
C THR A 52 -9.33 -26.24 -18.64
N THR A 53 -9.56 -27.02 -19.70
CA THR A 53 -9.17 -28.43 -19.72
C THR A 53 -7.65 -28.59 -19.71
N ILE A 54 -6.92 -27.76 -20.46
CA ILE A 54 -5.45 -27.79 -20.49
C ILE A 54 -4.92 -27.49 -19.09
N VAL A 55 -5.34 -26.39 -18.48
CA VAL A 55 -4.96 -25.97 -17.13
C VAL A 55 -5.25 -27.06 -16.10
N ASP A 56 -6.43 -27.67 -16.15
CA ASP A 56 -6.80 -28.75 -15.22
C ASP A 56 -5.88 -29.96 -15.35
N GLN A 57 -5.38 -30.26 -16.56
CA GLN A 57 -4.45 -31.35 -16.79
C GLN A 57 -3.03 -31.03 -16.34
N LEU A 58 -2.54 -29.81 -16.58
CA LEU A 58 -1.23 -29.36 -16.11
C LEU A 58 -1.17 -29.41 -14.58
N VAL A 59 -2.15 -28.84 -13.89
CA VAL A 59 -2.24 -28.88 -12.41
C VAL A 59 -2.40 -30.31 -11.89
N ARG A 60 -3.19 -31.18 -12.56
CA ARG A 60 -3.29 -32.61 -12.19
C ARG A 60 -1.93 -33.30 -12.25
N LYS A 61 -1.03 -32.83 -13.12
CA LYS A 61 0.33 -33.32 -13.28
C LYS A 61 1.35 -32.62 -12.39
N GLY A 62 0.91 -31.66 -11.59
CA GLY A 62 1.71 -31.03 -10.55
C GLY A 62 2.38 -29.74 -10.98
N ALA A 63 1.93 -29.09 -12.06
CA ALA A 63 2.42 -27.77 -12.44
C ALA A 63 2.18 -26.78 -11.29
N ASP A 64 3.21 -26.05 -10.90
CA ASP A 64 3.07 -24.86 -10.06
C ASP A 64 2.56 -23.66 -10.88
N PHE A 65 2.39 -22.50 -10.24
CA PHE A 65 1.84 -21.31 -10.91
C PHE A 65 2.77 -20.71 -11.95
N ALA A 66 4.09 -20.79 -11.75
CA ALA A 66 5.07 -20.33 -12.74
C ALA A 66 5.04 -21.26 -13.96
N GLU A 67 5.18 -22.56 -13.76
CA GLU A 67 5.10 -23.56 -14.83
C GLU A 67 3.77 -23.47 -15.60
N LEU A 68 2.67 -23.19 -14.89
CA LEU A 68 1.36 -22.96 -15.50
C LEU A 68 1.31 -21.66 -16.31
N ALA A 69 1.85 -20.56 -15.79
CA ALA A 69 1.91 -19.28 -16.48
C ALA A 69 2.77 -19.38 -17.75
N GLU A 70 3.95 -19.99 -17.67
CA GLU A 70 4.87 -20.23 -18.78
C GLU A 70 4.17 -21.04 -19.89
N ALA A 71 3.69 -22.23 -19.55
CA ALA A 71 3.07 -23.14 -20.53
C ALA A 71 1.85 -22.51 -21.22
N LEU A 72 1.03 -21.75 -20.48
CA LEU A 72 -0.10 -21.04 -21.07
C LEU A 72 0.35 -19.86 -21.94
N PHE A 73 1.31 -19.06 -21.46
CA PHE A 73 1.77 -17.88 -22.17
C PHE A 73 2.46 -18.25 -23.47
N GLU A 74 3.33 -19.26 -23.45
CA GLU A 74 4.07 -19.69 -24.63
C GLU A 74 3.14 -20.25 -25.71
N GLU A 75 2.24 -21.16 -25.32
CA GLU A 75 1.58 -22.07 -26.27
C GLU A 75 0.07 -21.87 -26.41
N VAL A 76 -0.60 -21.28 -25.42
CA VAL A 76 -2.08 -21.26 -25.37
C VAL A 76 -2.66 -19.87 -25.56
N THR A 77 -2.14 -18.84 -24.88
CA THR A 77 -2.73 -17.49 -24.86
C THR A 77 -1.72 -16.40 -24.50
N ARG A 78 -1.84 -15.23 -25.13
CA ARG A 78 -1.11 -13.99 -24.78
C ARG A 78 -2.05 -12.95 -24.17
N SER A 79 -3.01 -13.39 -23.36
CA SER A 79 -3.98 -12.51 -22.70
C SER A 79 -3.82 -12.58 -21.19
N LEU A 80 -3.40 -11.46 -20.58
CA LEU A 80 -3.29 -11.33 -19.12
C LEU A 80 -4.59 -11.69 -18.40
N GLN A 81 -5.73 -11.23 -18.92
CA GLN A 81 -7.04 -11.57 -18.37
C GLN A 81 -7.22 -13.09 -18.24
N VAL A 82 -6.87 -13.84 -19.30
CA VAL A 82 -7.01 -15.29 -19.29
C VAL A 82 -6.03 -15.92 -18.31
N LEU A 83 -4.77 -15.50 -18.31
CA LEU A 83 -3.75 -16.02 -17.40
C LEU A 83 -4.17 -15.80 -15.93
N VAL A 84 -4.46 -14.56 -15.54
CA VAL A 84 -4.93 -14.20 -14.19
C VAL A 84 -6.17 -15.02 -13.81
N THR A 85 -7.17 -15.10 -14.70
CA THR A 85 -8.40 -15.87 -14.43
C THR A 85 -8.11 -17.35 -14.17
N GLN A 86 -7.18 -17.97 -14.93
CA GLN A 86 -6.84 -19.37 -14.74
C GLN A 86 -6.05 -19.61 -13.45
N LEU A 87 -5.07 -18.77 -13.17
CA LEU A 87 -4.23 -18.86 -11.96
C LEU A 87 -5.08 -18.67 -10.69
N VAL A 88 -5.94 -17.64 -10.64
CA VAL A 88 -6.90 -17.42 -9.55
C VAL A 88 -7.85 -18.59 -9.39
N ARG A 89 -8.39 -19.16 -10.49
CA ARG A 89 -9.25 -20.35 -10.41
C ARG A 89 -8.53 -21.55 -9.77
N LYS A 90 -7.21 -21.59 -9.89
CA LYS A 90 -6.36 -22.62 -9.29
C LYS A 90 -5.84 -22.27 -7.90
N GLY A 91 -6.20 -21.10 -7.40
CA GLY A 91 -5.97 -20.69 -6.02
C GLY A 91 -4.70 -19.89 -5.81
N ALA A 92 -4.12 -19.30 -6.86
CA ALA A 92 -3.00 -18.38 -6.71
C ALA A 92 -3.43 -17.18 -5.87
N ASP A 93 -2.63 -16.84 -4.86
CA ASP A 93 -2.74 -15.55 -4.18
C ASP A 93 -2.10 -14.42 -5.02
N PHE A 94 -2.17 -13.18 -4.54
CA PHE A 94 -1.73 -12.01 -5.31
C PHE A 94 -0.20 -11.94 -5.49
N VAL A 95 0.56 -12.47 -4.52
CA VAL A 95 2.02 -12.58 -4.60
C VAL A 95 2.40 -13.64 -5.63
N GLU A 96 1.80 -14.83 -5.54
CA GLU A 96 2.01 -15.92 -6.50
C GLU A 96 1.62 -15.51 -7.93
N LEU A 97 0.53 -14.73 -8.09
CA LEU A 97 0.15 -14.16 -9.37
C LEU A 97 1.21 -13.21 -9.93
N ALA A 98 1.71 -12.29 -9.10
CA ALA A 98 2.69 -11.31 -9.52
C ALA A 98 4.01 -11.98 -9.94
N GLU A 99 4.53 -12.89 -9.10
CA GLU A 99 5.77 -13.62 -9.37
C GLU A 99 5.65 -14.51 -10.62
N ALA A 100 4.56 -15.27 -10.77
CA ALA A 100 4.37 -16.13 -11.93
C ALA A 100 4.23 -15.34 -13.23
N LEU A 101 3.58 -14.18 -13.20
CA LEU A 101 3.43 -13.34 -14.39
C LEU A 101 4.72 -12.59 -14.74
N ASP A 102 5.51 -12.14 -13.77
CA ASP A 102 6.78 -11.46 -14.02
C ASP A 102 7.87 -12.40 -14.54
N GLY A 103 7.98 -13.59 -13.92
CA GLY A 103 8.99 -14.57 -14.31
C GLY A 103 8.76 -15.15 -15.72
N GLU A 104 7.50 -15.39 -16.06
CA GLU A 104 7.15 -16.27 -17.20
C GLU A 104 6.48 -15.56 -18.37
N THR A 105 6.27 -14.24 -18.26
CA THR A 105 5.72 -13.44 -19.35
C THR A 105 6.65 -12.31 -19.77
N SER A 106 6.29 -11.61 -20.85
CA SER A 106 6.98 -10.40 -21.29
C SER A 106 6.24 -9.12 -20.89
N TYR A 107 5.29 -9.20 -19.97
CA TYR A 107 4.56 -8.02 -19.49
C TYR A 107 5.41 -7.25 -18.49
N GLY A 108 5.32 -5.92 -18.53
CA GLY A 108 5.92 -5.10 -17.48
C GLY A 108 5.03 -5.03 -16.25
N ASP A 109 5.63 -4.73 -15.10
CA ASP A 109 4.99 -4.68 -13.78
C ASP A 109 3.67 -3.90 -13.78
N GLN A 110 3.64 -2.74 -14.45
CA GLN A 110 2.42 -1.92 -14.51
C GLN A 110 1.24 -2.67 -15.14
N ALA A 111 1.49 -3.45 -16.20
CA ALA A 111 0.46 -4.24 -16.86
C ALA A 111 0.04 -5.43 -16.00
N ILE A 112 0.98 -6.03 -15.26
CA ILE A 112 0.72 -7.12 -14.32
C ILE A 112 -0.19 -6.62 -13.18
N ILE A 113 0.19 -5.53 -12.50
CA ILE A 113 -0.58 -4.96 -11.40
C ILE A 113 -1.95 -4.47 -11.87
N ASN A 114 -2.03 -3.81 -13.03
CA ASN A 114 -3.33 -3.42 -13.61
C ASN A 114 -4.22 -4.65 -13.91
N ALA A 115 -3.64 -5.77 -14.35
CA ALA A 115 -4.42 -6.99 -14.59
C ALA A 115 -4.84 -7.68 -13.30
N ILE A 116 -4.03 -7.64 -12.24
CA ILE A 116 -4.42 -8.10 -10.91
C ILE A 116 -5.59 -7.25 -10.40
N ASP A 117 -5.49 -5.92 -10.49
CA ASP A 117 -6.57 -5.00 -10.10
C ASP A 117 -7.87 -5.23 -10.91
N ASP A 118 -7.78 -5.24 -12.25
CA ASP A 118 -8.95 -5.34 -13.13
C ASP A 118 -9.70 -6.69 -13.07
N PHE A 119 -8.98 -7.78 -12.83
CA PHE A 119 -9.51 -9.14 -13.01
C PHE A 119 -9.60 -9.95 -11.72
N THR A 120 -9.32 -9.34 -10.57
CA THR A 120 -9.44 -9.98 -9.26
C THR A 120 -10.28 -9.13 -8.31
N SER A 121 -10.22 -9.45 -7.02
CA SER A 121 -10.80 -8.63 -5.94
C SER A 121 -9.71 -8.11 -5.01
N ALA A 122 -8.51 -7.85 -5.56
CA ALA A 122 -7.39 -7.31 -4.81
C ALA A 122 -7.78 -6.01 -4.11
N SER A 123 -7.44 -5.90 -2.83
CA SER A 123 -7.41 -4.65 -2.10
C SER A 123 -6.15 -3.86 -2.44
N LEU A 124 -6.09 -2.59 -2.04
CA LEU A 124 -4.90 -1.78 -2.26
C LEU A 124 -3.66 -2.35 -1.53
N ALA A 125 -3.83 -2.95 -0.35
CA ALA A 125 -2.77 -3.65 0.37
C ALA A 125 -2.28 -4.88 -0.42
N ASP A 126 -3.20 -5.65 -1.02
CA ASP A 126 -2.83 -6.79 -1.88
C ASP A 126 -2.00 -6.36 -3.10
N LEU A 127 -2.31 -5.18 -3.67
CA LEU A 127 -1.53 -4.62 -4.77
C LEU A 127 -0.15 -4.14 -4.32
N VAL A 128 -0.01 -3.64 -3.09
CA VAL A 128 1.29 -3.30 -2.49
C VAL A 128 2.13 -4.57 -2.28
N ASP A 129 1.55 -5.63 -1.71
CA ASP A 129 2.23 -6.92 -1.56
C ASP A 129 2.69 -7.49 -2.91
N ALA A 130 1.83 -7.42 -3.93
CA ALA A 130 2.18 -7.81 -5.29
C ALA A 130 3.33 -6.97 -5.87
N LEU A 131 3.34 -5.64 -5.65
CA LEU A 131 4.43 -4.77 -6.06
C LEU A 131 5.74 -5.13 -5.36
N GLU A 132 5.71 -5.42 -4.05
CA GLU A 132 6.89 -5.86 -3.31
C GLU A 132 7.42 -7.21 -3.84
N ALA A 133 6.53 -8.13 -4.21
CA ALA A 133 6.88 -9.40 -4.85
C ALA A 133 7.57 -9.22 -6.22
N LEU A 134 7.17 -8.18 -6.98
CA LEU A 134 7.87 -7.74 -8.20
C LEU A 134 9.21 -7.02 -7.90
N GLY A 135 9.62 -6.96 -6.65
CA GLY A 135 10.85 -6.30 -6.20
C GLY A 135 10.74 -4.78 -6.10
N ARG A 136 9.52 -4.21 -6.10
CA ARG A 136 9.29 -2.78 -5.90
C ARG A 136 9.14 -2.50 -4.41
N THR A 137 10.25 -2.17 -3.75
CA THR A 137 10.28 -1.90 -2.30
C THR A 137 10.43 -0.43 -1.95
N ALA A 138 10.63 0.44 -2.94
CA ALA A 138 10.71 1.88 -2.71
C ALA A 138 9.30 2.47 -2.72
N LEU A 139 8.85 3.03 -1.59
CA LEU A 139 7.47 3.50 -1.41
C LEU A 139 7.04 4.53 -2.47
N GLY A 140 7.92 5.46 -2.85
CA GLY A 140 7.61 6.41 -3.93
C GLY A 140 7.31 5.70 -5.26
N THR A 141 8.06 4.64 -5.59
CA THR A 141 7.79 3.82 -6.79
C THR A 141 6.48 3.05 -6.69
N ILE A 142 6.16 2.51 -5.51
CA ILE A 142 4.88 1.83 -5.25
C ILE A 142 3.74 2.83 -5.48
N ILE A 143 3.82 4.01 -4.87
CA ILE A 143 2.81 5.08 -5.03
C ILE A 143 2.67 5.49 -6.51
N ASP A 144 3.77 5.76 -7.21
CA ASP A 144 3.74 6.15 -8.63
C ASP A 144 3.01 5.10 -9.50
N MET A 145 3.24 3.82 -9.22
CA MET A 145 2.60 2.73 -9.95
C MET A 145 1.12 2.57 -9.63
N LEU A 146 0.72 2.78 -8.37
CA LEU A 146 -0.68 2.78 -7.95
C LEU A 146 -1.44 3.99 -8.51
N GLU A 147 -0.80 5.17 -8.52
CA GLU A 147 -1.35 6.38 -9.16
C GLU A 147 -1.60 6.15 -10.65
N ALA A 148 -0.67 5.49 -11.34
CA ALA A 148 -0.76 5.22 -12.77
C ALA A 148 -1.95 4.32 -13.15
N ILE A 149 -2.49 3.53 -12.21
CA ILE A 149 -3.70 2.70 -12.41
C ILE A 149 -4.96 3.31 -11.76
N GLY A 150 -4.84 4.50 -11.17
CA GLY A 150 -6.00 5.33 -10.77
C GLY A 150 -6.21 5.47 -9.26
N TYR A 151 -5.36 4.89 -8.42
CA TYR A 151 -5.43 5.08 -6.97
C TYR A 151 -4.87 6.46 -6.59
N THR A 152 -5.76 7.38 -6.22
CA THR A 152 -5.42 8.79 -5.97
C THR A 152 -5.79 9.28 -4.58
N ASP A 153 -6.45 8.46 -3.77
CA ASP A 153 -6.78 8.81 -2.39
C ASP A 153 -5.57 8.54 -1.48
N ILE A 154 -4.98 9.62 -0.97
CA ILE A 154 -3.80 9.59 -0.10
C ILE A 154 -4.06 8.86 1.22
N ARG A 155 -5.30 8.82 1.74
CA ARG A 155 -5.63 8.09 2.96
C ARG A 155 -5.60 6.60 2.73
N GLU A 156 -6.21 6.14 1.63
CA GLU A 156 -6.20 4.74 1.24
C GLU A 156 -4.77 4.27 0.95
N LEU A 157 -3.97 5.10 0.25
CA LEU A 157 -2.55 4.82 0.02
C LEU A 157 -1.77 4.71 1.33
N ALA A 158 -1.97 5.63 2.28
CA ALA A 158 -1.28 5.59 3.57
C ALA A 158 -1.63 4.33 4.38
N GLU A 159 -2.92 3.96 4.43
CA GLU A 159 -3.39 2.76 5.12
C GLU A 159 -2.82 1.50 4.46
N ALA A 160 -2.90 1.39 3.12
CA ALA A 160 -2.36 0.24 2.41
C ALA A 160 -0.84 0.09 2.59
N LEU A 161 -0.09 1.19 2.61
CA LEU A 161 1.35 1.15 2.89
C LEU A 161 1.64 0.75 4.33
N ASP A 162 0.85 1.17 5.32
CA ASP A 162 1.02 0.79 6.73
C ASP A 162 0.66 -0.68 6.98
N ASP A 163 -0.39 -1.17 6.30
CA ASP A 163 -0.88 -2.55 6.43
C ASP A 163 0.05 -3.56 5.74
N ALA A 164 0.46 -3.27 4.50
CA ALA A 164 1.28 -4.19 3.69
C ALA A 164 2.76 -4.11 4.06
N THR A 165 3.26 -2.93 4.39
CA THR A 165 4.69 -2.72 4.61
C THR A 165 4.99 -2.52 6.11
N SER A 166 6.09 -3.08 6.60
CA SER A 166 6.55 -2.86 7.98
C SER A 166 7.34 -1.56 8.16
N VAL A 167 7.16 -0.57 7.26
CA VAL A 167 7.92 0.68 7.26
C VAL A 167 7.41 1.67 8.30
N SER A 168 8.27 2.58 8.74
CA SER A 168 7.86 3.64 9.65
C SER A 168 6.99 4.70 8.96
N TYR A 169 6.08 5.34 9.70
CA TYR A 169 5.31 6.50 9.22
C TYR A 169 6.17 7.67 8.68
N ARG A 170 7.43 7.80 9.10
CA ARG A 170 8.40 8.72 8.48
C ARG A 170 8.59 8.47 6.98
N ARG A 171 8.75 7.20 6.60
CA ARG A 171 8.91 6.77 5.20
C ARG A 171 7.61 6.89 4.43
N ILE A 172 6.49 6.57 5.07
CA ILE A 172 5.16 6.78 4.47
C ILE A 172 4.99 8.28 4.19
N ALA A 173 5.26 9.16 5.15
CA ALA A 173 5.18 10.60 4.97
C ALA A 173 6.09 11.13 3.85
N GLU A 174 7.31 10.61 3.72
CA GLU A 174 8.26 10.97 2.64
C GLU A 174 7.67 10.60 1.27
N ALA A 175 7.15 9.37 1.14
CA ALA A 175 6.53 8.92 -0.10
C ALA A 175 5.26 9.71 -0.45
N LEU A 176 4.45 10.07 0.57
CA LEU A 176 3.25 10.88 0.38
C LEU A 176 3.55 12.37 0.13
N ASP A 177 4.68 12.91 0.57
CA ASP A 177 5.12 14.28 0.26
C ASP A 177 5.52 14.42 -1.22
N ASP A 178 6.13 13.37 -1.76
CA ASP A 178 6.45 13.25 -3.19
C ASP A 178 5.19 13.00 -4.05
N PHE A 179 4.10 12.51 -3.45
CA PHE A 179 2.83 12.29 -4.14
C PHE A 179 2.19 13.61 -4.57
N THR A 180 1.90 13.74 -5.87
CA THR A 180 1.46 15.02 -6.42
C THR A 180 0.17 15.50 -5.74
N SER A 181 0.13 16.77 -5.36
CA SER A 181 -0.98 17.47 -4.68
C SER A 181 -1.18 17.23 -3.17
N ALA A 182 -0.32 16.45 -2.52
CA ALA A 182 -0.38 16.28 -1.08
C ALA A 182 -0.08 17.60 -0.34
N SER A 183 -1.01 18.05 0.50
CA SER A 183 -0.73 19.10 1.48
C SER A 183 -0.28 18.46 2.79
N PHE A 184 0.52 19.16 3.60
CA PHE A 184 0.91 18.65 4.93
C PHE A 184 -0.30 18.26 5.79
N SER A 185 -1.41 18.98 5.67
CA SER A 185 -2.66 18.60 6.35
C SER A 185 -3.24 17.30 5.84
N ALA A 186 -3.23 17.07 4.53
CA ALA A 186 -3.68 15.81 3.94
C ALA A 186 -2.76 14.64 4.35
N ILE A 187 -1.44 14.85 4.36
CA ILE A 187 -0.48 13.84 4.83
C ILE A 187 -0.72 13.52 6.31
N GLY A 188 -0.82 14.54 7.17
CA GLY A 188 -1.06 14.33 8.60
C GLY A 188 -2.37 13.61 8.91
N ASP A 189 -3.42 13.90 8.15
CA ASP A 189 -4.72 13.23 8.27
C ASP A 189 -4.72 11.82 7.67
N ALA A 190 -3.98 11.56 6.58
CA ALA A 190 -3.76 10.22 6.04
C ALA A 190 -2.98 9.32 7.02
N LEU A 191 -1.89 9.83 7.61
CA LEU A 191 -1.15 9.12 8.65
C LEU A 191 -2.04 8.86 9.88
N ARG A 192 -2.89 9.82 10.26
CA ARG A 192 -3.83 9.63 11.36
C ARG A 192 -4.85 8.55 11.06
N PHE A 193 -5.32 8.49 9.81
CA PHE A 193 -6.26 7.48 9.33
C PHE A 193 -5.63 6.08 9.38
N ALA A 194 -4.38 5.95 8.93
CA ALA A 194 -3.58 4.71 9.03
C ALA A 194 -3.28 4.30 10.49
N GLY A 195 -3.39 5.21 11.46
CA GLY A 195 -3.31 4.89 12.89
C GLY A 195 -2.17 5.57 13.64
N ALA A 196 -1.40 6.45 12.99
CA ALA A 196 -0.33 7.19 13.63
C ALA A 196 -0.83 8.06 14.81
N SER A 197 -0.05 8.10 15.88
CA SER A 197 -0.28 9.04 16.98
C SER A 197 0.07 10.48 16.57
N PHE A 198 -0.44 11.50 17.26
CA PHE A 198 -0.12 12.89 16.91
C PHE A 198 1.37 13.22 17.03
N GLY A 199 2.07 12.69 18.04
CA GLY A 199 3.54 12.82 18.12
C GLY A 199 4.22 12.17 16.91
N THR A 200 3.82 10.96 16.56
CA THR A 200 4.33 10.26 15.36
C THR A 200 4.09 11.05 14.07
N ILE A 201 2.95 11.74 13.95
CA ILE A 201 2.67 12.61 12.80
C ILE A 201 3.58 13.84 12.80
N VAL A 202 3.81 14.47 13.95
CA VAL A 202 4.74 15.60 14.07
C VAL A 202 6.14 15.18 13.66
N ASP A 203 6.66 14.09 14.23
CA ASP A 203 7.97 13.53 13.91
C ASP A 203 8.09 13.14 12.43
N ALA A 204 7.07 12.51 11.86
CA ALA A 204 7.04 12.14 10.46
C ALA A 204 7.09 13.37 9.54
N LEU A 205 6.28 14.39 9.81
CA LEU A 205 6.26 15.61 8.99
C LEU A 205 7.56 16.42 9.14
N ASP A 206 8.12 16.54 10.34
CA ASP A 206 9.40 17.24 10.58
C ASP A 206 10.58 16.55 9.89
N TRP A 207 10.60 15.21 9.91
CA TRP A 207 11.67 14.43 9.30
C TRP A 207 11.55 14.33 7.78
N ALA A 208 10.35 14.00 7.30
CA ALA A 208 10.13 13.61 5.90
C ALA A 208 9.99 14.82 4.97
N THR A 209 9.54 15.93 5.51
CA THR A 209 9.14 17.09 4.71
C THR A 209 9.92 18.33 5.13
N ASN A 210 9.74 19.43 4.40
CA ASN A 210 10.24 20.75 4.82
C ASN A 210 9.15 21.59 5.51
N ALA A 211 8.18 20.94 6.18
CA ALA A 211 7.08 21.63 6.86
C ALA A 211 7.59 22.51 8.01
N SER A 212 7.10 23.74 8.07
CA SER A 212 7.29 24.61 9.23
C SER A 212 6.43 24.14 10.42
N VAL A 213 6.82 24.53 11.64
CA VAL A 213 6.02 24.28 12.86
C VAL A 213 4.55 24.70 12.70
N ASN A 214 4.28 25.82 12.02
CA ASN A 214 2.92 26.27 11.75
C ASN A 214 2.14 25.25 10.90
N GLN A 215 2.76 24.72 9.85
CA GLN A 215 2.16 23.74 8.94
C GLN A 215 1.95 22.39 9.63
N ILE A 216 2.90 21.96 10.45
CA ILE A 216 2.77 20.74 11.26
C ILE A 216 1.62 20.88 12.25
N ALA A 217 1.54 22.01 12.95
CA ALA A 217 0.46 22.31 13.89
C ALA A 217 -0.93 22.35 13.20
N ASP A 218 -1.00 22.92 11.99
CA ASP A 218 -2.20 22.91 11.15
C ASP A 218 -2.58 21.47 10.74
N ALA A 219 -1.60 20.65 10.37
CA ALA A 219 -1.82 19.28 9.95
C ALA A 219 -2.39 18.40 11.07
N ILE A 220 -1.79 18.43 12.26
CA ILE A 220 -2.30 17.64 13.39
C ILE A 220 -3.65 18.17 13.89
N ARG A 221 -3.92 19.48 13.80
CA ARG A 221 -5.26 20.02 14.08
C ARG A 221 -6.29 19.55 13.07
N TYR A 222 -5.93 19.53 11.79
CA TYR A 222 -6.81 19.05 10.72
C TYR A 222 -7.12 17.55 10.91
N ALA A 223 -6.13 16.77 11.32
CA ALA A 223 -6.27 15.36 11.69
C ALA A 223 -7.08 15.12 12.99
N GLY A 224 -7.57 16.18 13.64
CA GLY A 224 -8.50 16.09 14.77
C GLY A 224 -7.87 16.17 16.16
N ALA A 225 -6.63 16.62 16.30
CA ALA A 225 -6.02 16.86 17.61
C ALA A 225 -6.76 17.95 18.39
N THR A 226 -6.93 17.74 19.70
CA THR A 226 -7.29 18.81 20.65
C THR A 226 -6.13 19.78 20.84
N PHE A 227 -6.37 20.97 21.38
CA PHE A 227 -5.31 21.94 21.65
C PHE A 227 -4.24 21.42 22.62
N THR A 228 -4.63 20.70 23.68
CA THR A 228 -3.69 20.02 24.58
C THR A 228 -2.83 19.00 23.84
N GLN A 229 -3.44 18.19 22.96
CA GLN A 229 -2.70 17.21 22.15
C GLN A 229 -1.76 17.87 21.14
N VAL A 230 -2.13 19.01 20.55
CA VAL A 230 -1.22 19.80 19.70
C VAL A 230 -0.02 20.26 20.52
N MET A 231 -0.25 20.86 21.68
CA MET A 231 0.83 21.36 22.52
C MET A 231 1.77 20.23 22.96
N GLN A 232 1.21 19.08 23.37
CA GLN A 232 1.97 17.92 23.78
C GLN A 232 2.82 17.37 22.62
N ALA A 233 2.20 17.10 21.46
CA ALA A 233 2.91 16.53 20.32
C ALA A 233 4.02 17.44 19.78
N LEU A 234 3.80 18.77 19.79
CA LEU A 234 4.86 19.72 19.40
C LEU A 234 5.99 19.75 20.43
N GLU A 235 5.69 19.69 21.73
CA GLU A 235 6.71 19.69 22.80
C GLU A 235 7.54 18.41 22.83
N ASP A 236 6.90 17.25 22.62
CA ASP A 236 7.56 15.95 22.63
C ASP A 236 8.59 15.81 21.50
N GLU A 237 8.24 16.29 20.30
CA GLU A 237 8.99 15.99 19.09
C GLU A 237 9.81 17.16 18.55
N LEU A 238 9.39 18.40 18.84
CA LEU A 238 10.07 19.60 18.35
C LEU A 238 10.80 20.29 19.51
N SER A 239 11.93 20.92 19.20
CA SER A 239 12.67 21.75 20.16
C SER A 239 12.02 23.12 20.39
N VAL A 240 10.75 23.12 20.79
CA VAL A 240 9.93 24.30 21.08
C VAL A 240 9.81 24.53 22.59
N ASN A 241 9.42 25.73 22.99
CA ASN A 241 9.11 26.03 24.39
C ASN A 241 7.62 26.39 24.58
N ARG A 242 7.19 26.51 25.84
CA ARG A 242 5.80 26.83 26.20
C ARG A 242 5.24 28.12 25.59
N TYR A 243 6.09 29.11 25.31
CA TYR A 243 5.65 30.34 24.64
C TYR A 243 5.39 30.08 23.17
N ASP A 244 6.25 29.29 22.52
CA ASP A 244 6.09 28.91 21.11
C ASP A 244 4.82 28.08 20.94
N THR A 245 4.60 27.04 21.76
CA THR A 245 3.42 26.19 21.65
C THR A 245 2.14 26.93 22.00
N ALA A 246 2.14 27.82 23.01
CA ALA A 246 0.97 28.65 23.32
C ALA A 246 0.65 29.63 22.19
N ALA A 247 1.65 30.22 21.55
CA ALA A 247 1.44 31.06 20.36
C ALA A 247 0.89 30.25 19.18
N GLN A 248 1.28 28.98 19.02
CA GLN A 248 0.65 28.10 18.03
C GLN A 248 -0.81 27.83 18.34
N LEU A 249 -1.16 27.57 19.60
CA LEU A 249 -2.57 27.38 19.98
C LEU A 249 -3.40 28.63 19.71
N ASP A 250 -2.90 29.82 20.08
CA ASP A 250 -3.55 31.10 19.79
C ASP A 250 -3.74 31.32 18.28
N ARG A 251 -2.71 31.06 17.46
CA ARG A 251 -2.79 31.10 15.99
C ARG A 251 -3.87 30.17 15.43
N LEU A 252 -4.00 28.99 16.01
CA LEU A 252 -5.01 27.99 15.66
C LEU A 252 -6.42 28.32 16.18
N GLY A 253 -6.58 29.45 16.89
CA GLY A 253 -7.85 29.96 17.40
C GLY A 253 -8.25 29.40 18.76
N ALA A 254 -7.29 28.98 19.59
CA ALA A 254 -7.57 28.55 20.96
C ALA A 254 -8.11 29.69 21.82
N GLY A 255 -9.11 29.39 22.66
CA GLY A 255 -9.51 30.30 23.71
C GLY A 255 -8.46 30.35 24.81
N ILE A 256 -8.51 31.39 25.65
CA ILE A 256 -7.62 31.53 26.81
C ILE A 256 -7.69 30.29 27.72
N ILE A 257 -8.90 29.75 27.95
CA ILE A 257 -9.07 28.56 28.80
C ILE A 257 -8.39 27.34 28.17
N ASP A 258 -8.58 27.09 26.88
CA ASP A 258 -7.91 25.98 26.18
C ASP A 258 -6.38 26.07 26.27
N ILE A 259 -5.84 27.29 26.17
CA ILE A 259 -4.40 27.55 26.31
C ILE A 259 -3.93 27.28 27.75
N LEU A 260 -4.68 27.73 28.75
CA LEU A 260 -4.35 27.52 30.16
C LEU A 260 -4.41 26.04 30.54
N GLU A 261 -5.44 25.32 30.10
CA GLU A 261 -5.57 23.87 30.29
C GLU A 261 -4.36 23.14 29.69
N ALA A 262 -4.03 23.41 28.42
CA ALA A 262 -2.89 22.79 27.77
C ALA A 262 -1.56 23.09 28.48
N LEU A 263 -1.35 24.33 28.94
CA LEU A 263 -0.14 24.72 29.66
C LEU A 263 0.00 24.02 31.01
N VAL A 264 -1.11 23.83 31.73
CA VAL A 264 -1.10 23.07 32.99
C VAL A 264 -0.84 21.59 32.71
N ASP A 265 -1.52 21.01 31.73
CA ASP A 265 -1.41 19.58 31.45
C ASP A 265 -0.03 19.18 30.93
N VAL A 266 0.52 19.94 29.96
CA VAL A 266 1.78 19.61 29.28
C VAL A 266 3.00 20.06 30.09
N TYR A 267 2.97 21.29 30.62
CA TYR A 267 4.14 21.88 31.27
C TYR A 267 4.06 21.92 32.81
N ASN A 268 2.96 21.46 33.41
CA ASN A 268 2.68 21.65 34.83
C ASN A 268 2.86 23.13 35.24
N ALA A 269 2.35 24.04 34.40
CA ALA A 269 2.59 25.46 34.54
C ALA A 269 1.85 26.04 35.76
N GLY A 270 2.60 26.65 36.68
CA GLY A 270 2.04 27.37 37.81
C GLY A 270 1.53 28.77 37.44
N PHE A 271 0.82 29.40 38.37
CA PHE A 271 0.19 30.73 38.22
C PHE A 271 1.07 31.76 37.48
N ASP A 272 2.31 31.98 37.94
CA ASP A 272 3.20 32.99 37.34
C ASP A 272 3.57 32.64 35.88
N SER A 273 3.77 31.36 35.57
CA SER A 273 4.08 30.94 34.20
C SER A 273 2.89 31.16 33.27
N LEU A 274 1.68 30.82 33.74
CA LEU A 274 0.45 31.03 32.99
C LEU A 274 0.21 32.52 32.68
N VAL A 275 0.33 33.39 33.69
CA VAL A 275 0.17 34.84 33.51
C VAL A 275 1.20 35.39 32.53
N ASN A 276 2.47 34.98 32.66
CA ASN A 276 3.53 35.44 31.77
C ASN A 276 3.32 35.00 30.32
N VAL A 277 2.82 33.78 30.08
CA VAL A 277 2.48 33.32 28.74
C VAL A 277 1.34 34.16 28.15
N LEU A 278 0.23 34.35 28.87
CA LEU A 278 -0.89 35.18 28.37
C LEU A 278 -0.45 36.62 28.05
N VAL A 279 0.39 37.22 28.89
CA VAL A 279 0.95 38.56 28.62
C VAL A 279 1.82 38.56 27.36
N SER A 280 2.60 37.51 27.13
CA SER A 280 3.41 37.39 25.91
C SER A 280 2.56 37.23 24.64
N LEU A 281 1.36 36.68 24.77
CA LEU A 281 0.35 36.60 23.70
C LEU A 281 -0.41 37.93 23.50
N GLY A 282 -0.13 38.95 24.32
CA GLY A 282 -0.73 40.27 24.19
C GLY A 282 -1.96 40.51 25.07
N VAL A 283 -2.31 39.58 25.96
CA VAL A 283 -3.37 39.80 26.97
C VAL A 283 -2.87 40.84 27.98
N ALA A 284 -3.69 41.84 28.31
CA ALA A 284 -3.32 42.83 29.31
C ALA A 284 -3.08 42.15 30.67
N ALA A 285 -2.02 42.55 31.39
CA ALA A 285 -1.59 41.87 32.61
C ALA A 285 -2.69 41.71 33.68
N ALA A 286 -3.56 42.73 33.83
CA ALA A 286 -4.68 42.66 34.77
C ALA A 286 -5.71 41.57 34.36
N ASP A 287 -6.00 41.47 33.07
CA ASP A 287 -6.94 40.50 32.52
C ASP A 287 -6.35 39.08 32.54
N ALA A 288 -5.05 38.94 32.26
CA ALA A 288 -4.33 37.67 32.39
C ALA A 288 -4.34 37.15 33.83
N ILE A 289 -4.07 38.02 34.82
CA ILE A 289 -4.14 37.67 36.25
C ILE A 289 -5.56 37.22 36.63
N ALA A 290 -6.58 37.96 36.19
CA ALA A 290 -7.97 37.63 36.47
C ALA A 290 -8.35 36.26 35.87
N ALA A 291 -8.01 36.02 34.60
CA ALA A 291 -8.31 34.76 33.91
C ALA A 291 -7.61 33.56 34.57
N VAL A 292 -6.32 33.67 34.91
CA VAL A 292 -5.58 32.58 35.56
C VAL A 292 -6.11 32.31 36.97
N ASN A 293 -6.47 33.36 37.72
CA ASN A 293 -7.04 33.19 39.05
C ASN A 293 -8.40 32.49 39.01
N ASP A 294 -9.26 32.87 38.08
CA ASP A 294 -10.56 32.22 37.87
C ASP A 294 -10.38 30.76 37.45
N PHE A 295 -9.47 30.48 36.50
CA PHE A 295 -9.19 29.13 36.03
C PHE A 295 -8.67 28.18 37.13
N LEU A 296 -7.72 28.63 37.97
CA LEU A 296 -7.09 27.76 38.98
C LEU A 296 -7.87 27.65 40.30
N PHE A 297 -8.69 28.65 40.63
CA PHE A 297 -9.29 28.77 41.97
C PHE A 297 -10.79 29.09 41.99
N GLY A 298 -11.41 29.29 40.82
CA GLY A 298 -12.83 29.60 40.66
C GLY A 298 -13.75 28.38 40.61
#